data_AF-A0A8D8ULI9-F1
#
_entry.id   AF-A0A8D8ULI9-F1
#
_cell.length_a   1.000
_cell.length_b   1.000
_cell.length_c   1.000
_cell.angle_alpha   90.00
_cell.angle_beta   90.00
_cell.angle_gamma   90.00
#
_symmetry.space_group_name_H-M   'P 1'
#
loop_
_entity.id
_entity.type
_entity.pdbx_description
1 polymer ?
#
loop_
_entity_poly.entity_id
_entity_poly.type
_entity_poly.pdbx_seq_one_letter_code
_entity_poly.pdbx_strand_id
1 'polypeptide(L)'
;MKKDLISVIHQTTEFLNKKLSSDQIDILAKHLSFESMKNNRATNYEVVIEINKENNLIDKEKCETGSFMRSGKIGGWKALMTNEMSDQIDLWSKQSLIGSPDFSFTS
;
A
#
# COMPACT_ATOMS: atom_id res chain seq x y z
N MET A 1 -3.14 -2.18 -8.65
CA MET A 1 -2.68 -0.83 -8.26
C MET A 1 -1.25 -0.55 -8.68
N LYS A 2 -0.23 -1.29 -8.20
CA LYS A 2 1.17 -1.00 -8.58
C LYS A 2 1.58 -1.54 -9.94
N LYS A 3 1.09 -2.74 -10.31
CA LYS A 3 1.29 -3.35 -11.62
C LYS A 3 0.53 -2.61 -12.72
N ASP A 4 -0.75 -2.37 -12.48
CA ASP A 4 -1.62 -1.57 -13.32
C ASP A 4 -2.59 -0.80 -12.41
N LEU A 5 -2.52 0.52 -12.44
CA LEU A 5 -3.40 1.40 -11.69
C LEU A 5 -4.66 1.73 -12.50
N ILE A 6 -4.50 1.92 -13.81
CA ILE A 6 -5.57 2.33 -14.72
C ILE A 6 -6.63 1.23 -14.81
N SER A 7 -6.21 -0.03 -14.97
CA SER A 7 -7.14 -1.17 -14.98
C SER A 7 -7.94 -1.26 -13.67
N VAL A 8 -7.31 -1.02 -12.53
CA VAL A 8 -8.00 -1.03 -11.22
C VAL A 8 -8.96 0.14 -11.07
N ILE A 9 -8.59 1.34 -11.57
CA ILE A 9 -9.52 2.48 -11.63
C ILE A 9 -10.75 2.11 -12.46
N HIS A 10 -10.57 1.53 -13.65
CA HIS A 10 -11.70 1.08 -14.47
C HIS A 10 -12.60 0.08 -13.74
N GLN A 11 -12.03 -0.99 -13.17
CA GLN A 11 -12.78 -1.98 -12.40
C GLN A 11 -13.57 -1.34 -11.24
N THR A 12 -12.95 -0.39 -10.55
CA THR A 12 -13.60 0.32 -9.43
C THR A 12 -14.74 1.21 -9.93
N THR A 13 -14.55 1.91 -11.05
CA THR A 13 -15.60 2.77 -11.62
C THR A 13 -16.78 1.95 -12.15
N GLU A 14 -16.52 0.80 -12.76
CA GLU A 14 -17.54 -0.14 -13.20
C GLU A 14 -18.34 -0.70 -12.01
N PHE A 15 -17.63 -1.15 -10.97
CA PHE A 15 -18.25 -1.62 -9.73
C PHE A 15 -19.15 -0.56 -9.07
N LEU A 16 -18.71 0.71 -9.06
CA LEU A 16 -19.48 1.83 -8.51
C LEU A 16 -20.52 2.40 -9.49
N ASN A 17 -20.66 1.82 -10.69
CA ASN A 17 -21.51 2.29 -11.78
C ASN A 17 -21.28 3.78 -12.11
N LYS A 18 -20.01 4.20 -12.18
CA LYS A 18 -19.57 5.53 -12.56
C LYS A 18 -18.87 5.48 -13.91
N LYS A 19 -19.19 6.44 -14.78
CA LYS A 19 -18.49 6.63 -16.06
C LYS A 19 -17.53 7.80 -15.93
N LEU A 20 -16.26 7.55 -16.24
CA LEU A 20 -15.23 8.58 -16.31
C LEU A 20 -14.72 8.69 -17.76
N SER A 21 -14.37 9.90 -18.18
CA SER A 21 -13.63 10.10 -19.42
C SER A 21 -12.17 9.64 -19.26
N SER A 22 -11.47 9.45 -20.38
CA SER A 22 -10.01 9.21 -20.40
C SER A 22 -9.27 10.24 -19.54
N ASP A 23 -9.59 11.53 -19.73
CA ASP A 23 -8.92 12.63 -19.07
C ASP A 23 -9.14 12.59 -17.54
N GLN A 24 -10.35 12.22 -17.11
CA GLN A 24 -10.66 12.06 -15.69
C GLN A 24 -9.90 10.88 -15.08
N ILE A 25 -9.70 9.79 -15.83
CA ILE A 25 -8.92 8.63 -15.39
C ILE A 25 -7.45 9.00 -15.27
N ASP A 26 -6.89 9.75 -16.22
CA ASP A 26 -5.50 10.20 -16.17
C ASP A 26 -5.24 11.14 -14.98
N ILE A 27 -6.15 12.09 -14.74
CA ILE A 27 -6.11 12.97 -13.57
C ILE A 27 -6.14 12.13 -12.28
N LEU A 28 -7.05 11.17 -12.19
CA LEU A 28 -7.20 10.31 -11.03
C LEU A 28 -5.96 9.43 -10.80
N ALA A 29 -5.42 8.82 -11.86
CA ALA A 29 -4.23 7.99 -11.78
C ALA A 29 -3.00 8.77 -11.31
N LYS A 30 -2.82 10.01 -11.82
CA LYS A 30 -1.77 10.92 -11.35
C LYS A 30 -1.96 11.25 -9.86
N HIS A 31 -3.19 11.57 -9.46
CA HIS A 31 -3.52 11.92 -8.08
C HIS A 31 -3.26 10.75 -7.10
N LEU A 32 -3.60 9.52 -7.51
CA LEU A 32 -3.41 8.29 -6.74
C LEU A 32 -1.99 7.72 -6.84
N SER A 33 -1.08 8.38 -7.57
CA SER A 33 0.32 7.98 -7.58
C SER A 33 0.90 8.08 -6.17
N PHE A 34 1.85 7.19 -5.87
CA PHE A 34 2.46 7.15 -4.53
C PHE A 34 3.11 8.48 -4.14
N GLU A 35 3.80 9.14 -5.08
CA GLU A 35 4.42 10.45 -4.81
C GLU A 35 3.37 11.54 -4.57
N SER A 36 2.28 11.55 -5.32
CA SER A 36 1.18 12.50 -5.10
C SER A 36 0.55 12.30 -3.71
N MET A 37 0.21 11.06 -3.36
CA MET A 37 -0.40 10.74 -2.07
C MET A 37 0.54 10.95 -0.88
N LYS A 38 1.82 10.66 -1.04
CA LYS A 38 2.84 10.85 0.01
C LYS A 38 3.01 12.31 0.38
N ASN A 39 2.91 13.21 -0.61
CA ASN A 39 3.06 14.65 -0.41
C ASN A 39 1.72 15.37 -0.14
N ASN A 40 0.59 14.65 -0.15
CA ASN A 40 -0.71 15.22 0.13
C ASN A 40 -1.06 15.06 1.61
N ARG A 41 -1.11 16.18 2.35
CA ARG A 41 -1.43 16.21 3.80
C ARG A 41 -2.78 15.58 4.15
N ALA A 42 -3.73 15.56 3.20
CA ALA A 42 -5.02 14.90 3.39
C ALA A 42 -4.94 13.37 3.38
N THR A 43 -3.87 12.78 2.85
CA THR A 43 -3.73 11.32 2.68
C THR A 43 -2.49 10.74 3.35
N ASN A 44 -1.46 11.54 3.62
CA ASN A 44 -0.18 11.08 4.15
C ASN A 44 -0.14 10.89 5.67
N TYR A 45 -1.23 11.21 6.37
CA TYR A 45 -1.42 10.99 7.81
C TYR A 45 -0.50 11.79 8.75
N GLU A 46 0.20 12.81 8.24
CA GLU A 46 1.12 13.62 9.05
C GLU A 46 0.43 14.30 10.24
N VAL A 47 -0.78 14.83 10.04
CA VAL A 47 -1.57 15.48 11.11
C VAL A 47 -1.80 14.53 12.28
N VAL A 48 -2.11 13.26 12.01
CA VAL A 48 -2.36 12.28 13.08
C VAL A 48 -1.06 11.92 13.78
N ILE A 49 0.06 11.83 13.05
CA ILE A 49 1.38 11.59 13.63
C ILE A 49 1.79 12.75 14.54
N GLU A 50 1.57 14.00 14.12
CA GLU A 50 1.82 15.21 14.91
C GLU A 50 1.02 15.17 16.22
N ILE A 51 -0.30 14.95 16.15
CA ILE A 51 -1.18 14.85 17.32
C ILE A 51 -0.73 13.72 18.26
N ASN A 52 -0.40 12.55 17.72
CA ASN A 52 0.04 11.42 18.54
C ASN A 52 1.39 11.68 19.21
N LYS A 53 2.31 12.39 18.55
CA LYS A 53 3.58 12.84 19.15
C LYS A 53 3.31 13.80 20.30
N GLU A 54 2.47 14.81 20.10
CA GLU A 54 2.14 15.81 21.13
C GLU A 54 1.53 15.15 22.38
N ASN A 55 0.68 14.16 22.20
CA ASN A 55 0.01 13.44 23.28
C ASN A 55 0.82 12.25 23.85
N ASN A 56 2.07 12.06 23.42
CA ASN A 56 2.94 10.93 23.81
C ASN A 56 2.29 9.54 23.59
N LEU A 57 1.45 9.40 22.56
CA LEU A 57 0.79 8.14 22.18
C LEU A 57 1.68 7.28 21.27
N ILE A 58 2.76 7.86 20.74
CA ILE A 58 3.78 7.18 19.95
C ILE A 58 5.17 7.61 20.40
N ASP A 59 6.13 6.72 20.22
CA ASP A 59 7.54 6.93 20.53
C ASP A 59 8.14 8.01 19.60
N LYS A 60 8.50 9.16 20.17
CA LYS A 60 8.96 10.33 19.42
C LYS A 60 10.25 10.05 18.65
N GLU A 61 11.22 9.36 19.26
CA GLU A 61 12.51 9.05 18.63
C GLU A 61 12.33 8.06 17.49
N LYS A 62 11.54 7.00 17.68
CA LYS A 62 11.29 6.01 16.61
C LYS A 62 10.44 6.57 15.46
N CYS A 63 9.58 7.54 15.75
CA CYS A 63 8.73 8.19 14.75
C CYS A 63 9.38 9.42 14.11
N GLU A 64 10.62 9.77 14.45
CA GLU A 64 11.33 10.89 13.84
C GLU A 64 11.78 10.57 12.41
N THR A 65 12.14 9.30 12.16
CA THR A 65 12.58 8.81 10.83
C THR A 65 11.47 8.10 10.04
N GLY A 66 10.30 7.88 10.64
CA GLY A 66 9.21 7.09 10.07
C GLY A 66 8.12 7.95 9.43
N SER A 67 7.73 7.63 8.20
CA SER A 67 6.55 8.21 7.53
C SER A 67 5.48 7.15 7.31
N PHE A 68 4.20 7.51 7.41
CA PHE A 68 3.08 6.60 7.11
C PHE A 68 3.17 6.04 5.68
N MET A 69 3.35 6.93 4.70
CA MET A 69 3.63 6.55 3.30
C MET A 69 5.12 6.21 3.12
N ARG A 70 5.52 4.98 3.49
CA ARG A 70 6.94 4.57 3.61
C ARG A 70 7.70 4.43 2.28
N SER A 71 7.37 3.44 1.45
CA SER A 71 8.14 3.13 0.23
C SER A 71 7.31 2.90 -1.04
N GLY A 72 6.06 2.46 -0.91
CA GLY A 72 5.18 2.24 -2.06
C GLY A 72 5.72 1.22 -3.08
N LYS A 73 6.58 0.27 -2.66
CA LYS A 73 7.22 -0.72 -3.54
C LYS A 73 6.77 -2.15 -3.18
N ILE A 74 6.58 -2.96 -4.21
CA ILE A 74 6.39 -4.42 -4.07
C ILE A 74 7.76 -5.06 -3.77
N GLY A 75 7.78 -6.10 -2.94
CA GLY A 75 8.99 -6.88 -2.66
C GLY A 75 9.96 -6.24 -1.66
N GLY A 76 9.54 -5.19 -0.93
CA GLY A 76 10.40 -4.54 0.07
C GLY A 76 10.88 -5.46 1.20
N TRP A 77 10.19 -6.58 1.44
CA TRP A 77 10.59 -7.59 2.41
C TRP A 77 11.94 -8.25 2.08
N LYS A 78 12.30 -8.36 0.79
CA LYS A 78 13.56 -8.99 0.35
C LYS A 78 14.81 -8.27 0.84
N ALA A 79 14.70 -6.98 1.16
CA ALA A 79 15.80 -6.20 1.73
C ALA A 79 15.92 -6.35 3.26
N LEU A 80 14.93 -6.95 3.92
CA LEU A 80 14.82 -7.02 5.38
C LEU A 80 14.90 -8.45 5.91
N MET A 81 14.48 -9.44 5.13
CA MET A 81 14.39 -10.83 5.56
C MET A 81 15.63 -11.61 5.12
N THR A 82 16.10 -12.51 5.98
CA THR A 82 17.06 -13.54 5.59
C THR A 82 16.37 -14.64 4.78
N ASN A 83 17.16 -15.50 4.14
CA ASN A 83 16.62 -16.64 3.40
C ASN A 83 15.84 -17.58 4.32
N GLU A 84 16.33 -17.84 5.55
CA GLU A 84 15.62 -18.70 6.49
C GLU A 84 14.25 -18.12 6.89
N MET A 85 14.17 -16.80 7.09
CA MET A 85 12.90 -16.13 7.38
C MET A 85 11.92 -16.22 6.21
N SER A 86 12.42 -16.06 4.98
CA SER A 86 11.61 -16.21 3.77
C SER A 86 11.05 -17.64 3.66
N ASP A 87 11.90 -18.65 3.84
CA ASP A 87 11.52 -20.06 3.72
C ASP A 87 10.46 -20.45 4.76
N GLN A 88 10.58 -19.93 5.99
CA GLN A 88 9.58 -20.13 7.05
C GLN A 88 8.23 -19.53 6.67
N ILE A 89 8.20 -18.31 6.11
CA ILE A 89 6.98 -17.65 5.67
C ILE A 89 6.36 -18.40 4.48
N ASP A 90 7.18 -18.88 3.54
CA ASP A 90 6.71 -19.66 2.39
C ASP A 90 6.07 -20.98 2.83
N LEU A 91 6.68 -21.68 3.79
CA LEU A 91 6.12 -22.89 4.36
C LEU A 91 4.78 -22.62 5.07
N TRP A 92 4.75 -21.59 5.93
CA TRP A 92 3.53 -21.19 6.63
C TRP A 92 2.41 -20.80 5.65
N SER A 93 2.74 -20.08 4.59
CA SER A 93 1.78 -19.67 3.56
C SER A 93 1.20 -20.88 2.83
N LYS A 94 2.04 -21.85 2.43
CA LYS A 94 1.57 -23.10 1.80
C LYS A 94 0.62 -23.88 2.69
N GLN A 95 0.93 -24.01 3.97
CA GLN A 95 0.08 -24.71 4.93
C GLN A 95 -1.24 -23.98 5.16
N SER A 96 -1.20 -22.65 5.25
CA SER A 96 -2.38 -21.82 5.50
C SER A 96 -3.35 -21.78 4.32
N LEU A 97 -2.87 -22.08 3.10
CA LEU A 97 -3.69 -22.12 1.88
C LEU A 97 -4.24 -23.51 1.55
N ILE A 98 -3.96 -24.53 2.38
CA ILE A 98 -4.55 -25.86 2.19
C ILE A 98 -6.09 -25.74 2.27
N GLY A 99 -6.77 -26.19 1.22
CA GLY A 99 -8.23 -26.10 1.10
C GLY A 99 -8.75 -24.86 0.34
N SER A 100 -7.86 -23.99 -0.16
CA SER A 100 -8.20 -22.84 -1.00
C SER A 100 -7.42 -22.86 -2.33
N PRO A 101 -7.64 -23.86 -3.21
CA PRO A 101 -6.83 -24.05 -4.42
C PRO A 101 -6.94 -22.92 -5.44
N ASP A 102 -8.06 -22.18 -5.44
CA ASP A 102 -8.32 -21.08 -6.36
C ASP A 102 -7.73 -19.75 -5.88
N PHE A 103 -7.23 -19.69 -4.63
CA PHE A 103 -6.67 -18.48 -4.06
C PHE A 103 -5.17 -18.39 -4.34
N SER A 104 -4.74 -17.27 -4.92
CA SER A 104 -3.33 -17.00 -5.18
C SER A 104 -2.99 -15.54 -4.95
N PHE A 105 -1.75 -15.29 -4.50
CA PHE A 105 -1.19 -13.95 -4.46
C PHE A 105 -0.52 -13.65 -5.79
N THR A 106 -0.84 -12.50 -6.39
CA THR A 106 -0.17 -12.04 -7.60
C THR A 106 0.96 -11.08 -7.25
N SER A 107 2.11 -11.26 -7.89
CA SER A 107 3.28 -10.38 -7.80
C SER A 107 3.23 -9.25 -8.84
#